data_AF-A0A7X8RGQ5-F1
#
_entry.id   AF-A0A7X8RGQ5-F1
#
_cell.length_a   1.000
_cell.length_b   1.000
_cell.length_c   1.000
_cell.angle_alpha   90.00
_cell.angle_beta   90.00
_cell.angle_gamma   90.00
#
_symmetry.space_group_name_H-M   'P 1'
#
loop_
_entity.id
_entity.type
_entity.pdbx_description
1 polymer ?
#
loop_
_entity_poly.entity_id
_entity_poly.type
_entity_poly.pdbx_seq_one_letter_code
_entity_poly.pdbx_strand_id
1 'polypeptide(L)'
;MLLDASTCTDCGRCQDLCPAWNTGKPLNPKLLMTDIRDAAFNPHADLDVLSMTSVIPDDVLWACTNCGACVDQCPVDIEHLDHVADLRRFRVLADSEFPSELTGLFKNLEAKGNPWGRNSSDRASWVEAARADGIPVPVVGDDIDDLTDTEYLFWVGCAGAFDDDGVRTTRAVVELLHTAGVKFAVLSTGETCTGDPARRAGNEFLFQMLATENIATLNDVFDGVPAGQRKIITTCPHCFNTIRNEYPDFDGHFDVFHHTQLLNRLVREGLLTPVPRGPENRRPVTYHDPCFLGRHNQVYDPPRELVSAAGASLVEISPAREEAFCCGAGGARMYMEETIGRRVNEFRSEQALATGAEEIATGCPFCNTMFTGGVKALTDAPDRPVVRDVAQMLRDSVLIDGHLPAPREPQFLGEVIRPKRAPKPVEEATPEPKQAPAPKAVATPVIPAAPVAPAAPGGAVPAAPGAAVPPAPATPPAPAAPAAPAVPPAPGAAVPPAPAAPPAPAAPAAPAVP
;
A
#
# COMPACT_ATOMS: atom_id res chain seq x y z
N MET A 1 1.25 19.27 14.57
CA MET A 1 -0.09 19.84 14.29
C MET A 1 -0.20 21.34 14.53
N LEU A 2 -0.08 21.86 15.76
CA LEU A 2 -0.30 23.30 16.02
C LEU A 2 0.72 24.23 15.33
N LEU A 3 2.01 23.83 15.30
CA LEU A 3 3.06 24.59 14.62
C LEU A 3 2.72 24.75 13.14
N ASP A 4 2.55 23.65 12.40
CA ASP A 4 2.12 23.60 11.01
C ASP A 4 0.86 24.42 10.72
N ALA A 5 -0.17 24.28 11.56
CA ALA A 5 -1.40 25.02 11.41
C ALA A 5 -1.16 26.54 11.56
N SER A 6 -0.33 26.94 12.53
CA SER A 6 0.02 28.34 12.79
C SER A 6 0.97 28.95 11.76
N THR A 7 1.80 28.15 11.09
CA THR A 7 2.73 28.60 10.04
C THR A 7 2.09 28.66 8.66
N CYS A 8 0.86 28.15 8.50
CA CYS A 8 0.13 28.22 7.24
C CYS A 8 0.00 29.67 6.77
N THR A 9 0.44 29.91 5.52
CA THR A 9 0.43 31.24 4.88
C THR A 9 -0.83 31.50 4.05
N ASP A 10 -1.80 30.58 4.10
CA ASP A 10 -3.08 30.61 3.38
C ASP A 10 -2.92 30.79 1.84
N CYS A 11 -1.75 30.45 1.28
CA CYS A 11 -1.40 30.71 -0.12
C CYS A 11 -2.13 29.85 -1.15
N GLY A 12 -2.62 28.67 -0.76
CA GLY A 12 -3.43 27.80 -1.62
C GLY A 12 -2.68 26.86 -2.59
N ARG A 13 -1.35 26.82 -2.62
CA ARG A 13 -0.64 25.87 -3.51
C ARG A 13 -1.04 24.40 -3.27
N CYS A 14 -1.24 24.04 -2.01
CA CYS A 14 -1.65 22.69 -1.63
C CYS A 14 -3.08 22.31 -2.07
N GLN A 15 -4.00 23.27 -2.25
CA GLN A 15 -5.34 23.00 -2.81
C GLN A 15 -5.29 22.86 -4.33
N ASP A 16 -4.45 23.65 -5.02
CA ASP A 16 -4.44 23.73 -6.48
C ASP A 16 -3.97 22.41 -7.11
N LEU A 17 -3.11 21.66 -6.41
CA LEU A 17 -2.65 20.32 -6.82
C LEU A 17 -3.32 19.17 -6.05
N CYS A 18 -4.30 19.44 -5.19
CA CYS A 18 -5.02 18.38 -4.49
C CYS A 18 -5.96 17.63 -5.45
N PRO A 19 -5.81 16.31 -5.62
CA PRO A 19 -6.67 15.56 -6.53
C PRO A 19 -8.13 15.50 -6.07
N ALA A 20 -8.35 15.52 -4.76
CA ALA A 20 -9.70 15.53 -4.21
C ALA A 20 -10.41 16.86 -4.52
N TRP A 21 -9.75 17.99 -4.22
CA TRP A 21 -10.29 19.32 -4.52
C TRP A 21 -10.61 19.51 -6.00
N ASN A 22 -9.66 19.17 -6.87
CA ASN A 22 -9.80 19.32 -8.34
C ASN A 22 -10.87 18.41 -8.95
N THR A 23 -11.38 17.44 -8.19
CA THR A 23 -12.47 16.56 -8.61
C THR A 23 -13.78 16.82 -7.87
N GLY A 24 -13.90 17.96 -7.20
CA GLY A 24 -15.14 18.40 -6.55
C GLY A 24 -15.45 17.70 -5.23
N LYS A 25 -14.44 17.14 -4.55
CA LYS A 25 -14.57 16.63 -3.18
C LYS A 25 -14.31 17.74 -2.16
N PRO A 26 -14.81 17.59 -0.93
CA PRO A 26 -14.71 18.64 0.08
C PRO A 26 -13.28 18.83 0.62
N LEU A 27 -12.36 17.89 0.39
CA LEU A 27 -10.98 18.04 0.86
C LEU A 27 -10.26 19.19 0.15
N ASN A 28 -10.01 20.24 0.91
CA ASN A 28 -9.10 21.32 0.60
C ASN A 28 -7.98 21.33 1.67
N PRO A 29 -6.72 20.97 1.33
CA PRO A 29 -5.63 20.90 2.31
C PRO A 29 -5.32 22.23 2.99
N LYS A 30 -5.54 23.37 2.34
CA LYS A 30 -5.39 24.68 2.97
C LYS A 30 -6.46 24.86 4.05
N LEU A 31 -7.72 24.60 3.72
CA LEU A 31 -8.82 24.73 4.68
C LEU A 31 -8.66 23.76 5.85
N LEU A 32 -8.20 22.53 5.60
CA LEU A 32 -7.86 21.58 6.65
C LEU A 32 -6.90 22.21 7.69
N MET A 33 -5.83 22.87 7.23
CA MET A 33 -4.86 23.49 8.13
C MET A 33 -5.42 24.74 8.83
N THR A 34 -6.18 25.57 8.13
CA THR A 34 -6.79 26.77 8.74
C THR A 34 -7.88 26.41 9.73
N ASP A 35 -8.67 25.36 9.47
CA ASP A 35 -9.71 24.89 10.37
C ASP A 35 -9.09 24.32 11.66
N ILE A 36 -7.99 23.55 11.55
CA ILE A 36 -7.21 23.09 12.70
C ILE A 36 -6.64 24.27 13.49
N ARG A 37 -6.10 25.29 12.80
CA ARG A 37 -5.56 26.51 13.42
C ARG A 37 -6.67 27.23 14.20
N ASP A 38 -7.78 27.52 13.55
CA ASP A 38 -8.86 28.33 14.11
C ASP A 38 -9.54 27.60 15.27
N ALA A 39 -9.66 26.26 15.19
CA ALA A 39 -10.09 25.43 16.31
C ALA A 39 -9.14 25.54 17.51
N ALA A 40 -7.82 25.50 17.28
CA ALA A 40 -6.81 25.57 18.33
C ALA A 40 -6.79 26.92 19.07
N PHE A 41 -7.10 28.01 18.35
CA PHE A 41 -7.05 29.37 18.90
C PHE A 41 -8.42 29.88 19.36
N ASN A 42 -9.47 29.05 19.36
CA ASN A 42 -10.79 29.44 19.82
C ASN A 42 -10.81 29.63 21.36
N PRO A 43 -10.94 30.86 21.89
CA PRO A 43 -10.85 31.14 23.32
C PRO A 43 -12.09 30.69 24.11
N HIS A 44 -13.12 30.17 23.44
CA HIS A 44 -14.37 29.70 24.05
C HIS A 44 -14.56 28.19 24.03
N ALA A 45 -13.63 27.45 23.42
CA ALA A 45 -13.52 26.03 23.67
C ALA A 45 -12.70 25.87 24.96
N ASP A 46 -13.26 25.24 26.00
CA ASP A 46 -12.41 24.57 26.98
C ASP A 46 -11.37 23.77 26.16
N LEU A 47 -10.07 23.87 26.47
CA LEU A 47 -8.94 23.31 25.71
C LEU A 47 -9.02 21.76 25.66
N ASP A 48 -10.05 21.25 25.01
CA ASP A 48 -10.24 19.87 24.71
C ASP A 48 -9.59 19.63 23.36
N VAL A 49 -8.38 19.09 23.41
CA VAL A 49 -7.60 18.71 22.23
C VAL A 49 -8.40 17.72 21.36
N LEU A 50 -9.35 16.97 21.93
CA LEU A 50 -10.26 16.09 21.19
C LEU A 50 -11.27 16.89 20.36
N SER A 51 -11.73 18.05 20.84
CA SER A 51 -12.62 18.91 20.07
C SER A 51 -11.99 19.42 18.77
N MET A 52 -10.66 19.59 18.74
CA MET A 52 -9.92 19.96 17.51
C MET A 52 -9.94 18.85 16.46
N THR A 53 -10.01 17.57 16.87
CA THR A 53 -10.11 16.45 15.93
C THR A 53 -11.53 16.34 15.35
N SER A 54 -12.54 16.84 16.05
CA SER A 54 -13.95 16.81 15.64
C SER A 54 -14.32 17.87 14.60
N VAL A 55 -13.49 18.89 14.39
CA VAL A 55 -13.77 20.01 13.47
C VAL A 55 -13.70 19.58 12.01
N ILE A 56 -12.94 18.53 11.70
CA ILE A 56 -12.77 18.06 10.32
C ILE A 56 -13.86 17.03 9.99
N PRO A 57 -14.72 17.30 8.98
CA PRO A 57 -15.75 16.36 8.56
C PRO A 57 -15.14 15.07 7.98
N ASP A 58 -15.83 13.96 8.15
CA ASP A 58 -15.39 12.65 7.64
C ASP A 58 -15.18 12.64 6.13
N ASP A 59 -16.07 13.26 5.35
CA ASP A 59 -15.93 13.34 3.89
C ASP A 59 -14.66 14.11 3.46
N VAL A 60 -14.17 15.05 4.26
CA VAL A 60 -12.88 15.73 4.04
C VAL A 60 -11.74 14.77 4.32
N LEU A 61 -11.80 14.09 5.48
CA LEU A 61 -10.74 13.20 5.94
C LEU A 61 -10.56 12.00 4.99
N TRP A 62 -11.65 11.35 4.61
CA TRP A 62 -11.66 10.13 3.80
C TRP A 62 -11.52 10.38 2.30
N ALA A 63 -11.62 11.64 1.84
CA ALA A 63 -11.27 12.01 0.46
C ALA A 63 -9.75 12.04 0.19
N CYS A 64 -8.91 12.07 1.23
CA CYS A 64 -7.46 12.11 1.07
C CYS A 64 -6.91 10.79 0.50
N THR A 65 -6.14 10.87 -0.59
CA THR A 65 -5.49 9.72 -1.23
C THR A 65 -4.07 9.46 -0.71
N ASN A 66 -3.60 10.20 0.30
CA ASN A 66 -2.23 10.12 0.82
C ASN A 66 -1.14 10.31 -0.25
N CYS A 67 -1.44 11.02 -1.34
CA CYS A 67 -0.49 11.14 -2.43
C CYS A 67 0.69 12.08 -2.10
N GLY A 68 0.50 13.09 -1.26
CA GLY A 68 1.56 14.01 -0.82
C GLY A 68 1.73 15.29 -1.65
N ALA A 69 0.82 15.58 -2.59
CA ALA A 69 0.92 16.78 -3.44
C ALA A 69 0.85 18.06 -2.61
N CYS A 70 0.04 18.05 -1.54
CA CYS A 70 -0.07 19.19 -0.63
C CYS A 70 1.20 19.47 0.16
N VAL A 71 1.95 18.43 0.53
CA VAL A 71 3.20 18.54 1.29
C VAL A 71 4.30 19.06 0.38
N ASP A 72 4.48 18.42 -0.77
CA ASP A 72 5.51 18.76 -1.77
C ASP A 72 5.41 20.22 -2.27
N GLN A 73 4.19 20.76 -2.33
CA GLN A 73 3.92 22.10 -2.86
C GLN A 73 3.86 23.18 -1.79
N CYS A 74 4.04 22.81 -0.52
CA CYS A 74 3.99 23.75 0.59
C CYS A 74 5.31 24.53 0.69
N PRO A 75 5.31 25.87 0.57
CA PRO A 75 6.54 26.67 0.65
C PRO A 75 7.13 26.79 2.06
N VAL A 76 6.44 26.25 3.07
CA VAL A 76 6.83 26.29 4.49
C VAL A 76 6.80 24.88 5.10
N ASP A 77 6.88 23.86 4.25
CA ASP A 77 7.07 22.45 4.63
C ASP A 77 6.02 21.90 5.61
N ILE A 78 4.73 22.25 5.42
CA ILE A 78 3.64 21.70 6.25
C ILE A 78 3.39 20.23 5.92
N GLU A 79 3.41 19.39 6.95
CA GLU A 79 3.19 17.95 6.91
C GLU A 79 1.70 17.59 6.91
N HIS A 80 0.94 18.11 5.93
CA HIS A 80 -0.51 17.92 5.82
C HIS A 80 -0.95 16.46 5.92
N LEU A 81 -0.16 15.53 5.35
CA LEU A 81 -0.50 14.11 5.36
C LEU A 81 -0.45 13.50 6.76
N ASP A 82 0.47 13.94 7.60
CA ASP A 82 0.64 13.38 8.94
C ASP A 82 -0.54 13.78 9.82
N HIS A 83 -1.02 15.02 9.70
CA HIS A 83 -2.25 15.46 10.37
C HIS A 83 -3.48 14.66 9.90
N VAL A 84 -3.61 14.39 8.59
CA VAL A 84 -4.68 13.51 8.08
C VAL A 84 -4.55 12.08 8.63
N ALA A 85 -3.34 11.53 8.66
CA ALA A 85 -3.10 10.18 9.15
C ALA A 85 -3.38 10.08 10.65
N ASP A 86 -2.97 11.06 11.45
CA ASP A 86 -3.25 11.17 12.88
C ASP A 86 -4.76 11.23 13.15
N LEU A 87 -5.49 12.07 12.40
CA LEU A 87 -6.95 12.19 12.53
C LEU A 87 -7.68 10.90 12.16
N ARG A 88 -7.25 10.22 11.08
CA ARG A 88 -7.78 8.88 10.73
C ARG A 88 -7.48 7.86 11.82
N ARG A 89 -6.26 7.87 12.37
CA ARG A 89 -5.86 6.99 13.47
C ARG A 89 -6.75 7.21 14.69
N PHE A 90 -7.01 8.48 15.03
CA PHE A 90 -7.91 8.83 16.12
C PHE A 90 -9.33 8.31 15.86
N ARG A 91 -9.93 8.59 14.69
CA ARG A 91 -11.27 8.12 14.32
C ARG A 91 -11.40 6.60 14.40
N VAL A 92 -10.42 5.87 13.87
CA VAL A 92 -10.48 4.41 13.80
C VAL A 92 -10.26 3.75 15.15
N LEU A 93 -9.29 4.23 15.94
CA LEU A 93 -8.86 3.56 17.17
C LEU A 93 -9.59 4.04 18.41
N ALA A 94 -9.92 5.34 18.49
CA ALA A 94 -10.60 5.93 19.64
C ALA A 94 -12.12 5.94 19.45
N ASP A 95 -12.59 6.46 18.30
CA ASP A 95 -14.03 6.62 18.06
C ASP A 95 -14.67 5.34 17.47
N SER A 96 -13.86 4.43 16.91
CA SER A 96 -14.34 3.29 16.11
C SER A 96 -15.21 3.74 14.92
N GLU A 97 -14.94 4.94 14.39
CA GLU A 97 -15.64 5.55 13.27
C GLU A 97 -14.76 5.52 12.02
N PHE A 98 -15.24 4.84 10.97
CA PHE A 98 -14.57 4.76 9.67
C PHE A 98 -15.57 4.30 8.61
N PRO A 99 -15.31 4.53 7.31
CA PRO A 99 -16.15 4.07 6.22
C PRO A 99 -16.40 2.56 6.28
N SER A 100 -17.68 2.17 6.20
CA SER A 100 -18.14 0.79 6.41
C SER A 100 -17.47 -0.22 5.49
N GLU A 101 -17.09 0.21 4.29
CA GLU A 101 -16.40 -0.54 3.23
C GLU A 101 -15.03 -1.06 3.68
N LEU A 102 -14.37 -0.35 4.62
CA LEU A 102 -13.08 -0.76 5.18
C LEU A 102 -13.20 -1.94 6.16
N THR A 103 -14.41 -2.27 6.64
CA THR A 103 -14.61 -3.43 7.52
C THR A 103 -14.14 -4.72 6.87
N GLY A 104 -14.46 -4.91 5.59
CA GLY A 104 -14.03 -6.07 4.82
C GLY A 104 -12.51 -6.12 4.65
N LEU A 105 -11.90 -4.97 4.37
CA LEU A 105 -10.45 -4.82 4.26
C LEU A 105 -9.75 -5.24 5.56
N PHE A 106 -10.16 -4.68 6.70
CA PHE A 106 -9.52 -4.98 7.99
C PHE A 106 -9.67 -6.45 8.37
N LYS A 107 -10.87 -7.02 8.20
CA LYS A 107 -11.11 -8.44 8.45
C LYS A 107 -10.24 -9.34 7.56
N ASN A 108 -10.10 -9.00 6.29
CA ASN A 108 -9.27 -9.78 5.36
C ASN A 108 -7.79 -9.70 5.73
N LEU A 109 -7.29 -8.51 6.09
CA LEU A 109 -5.92 -8.32 6.53
C LEU A 109 -5.64 -9.10 7.82
N GLU A 110 -6.53 -9.03 8.81
CA GLU A 110 -6.38 -9.75 10.08
C GLU A 110 -6.45 -11.28 9.89
N ALA A 111 -7.45 -11.78 9.15
CA ALA A 111 -7.71 -13.22 9.06
C ALA A 111 -6.90 -13.93 7.97
N LYS A 112 -6.45 -13.22 6.94
CA LYS A 112 -5.81 -13.80 5.74
C LYS A 112 -4.47 -13.16 5.39
N GLY A 113 -4.06 -12.10 6.09
CA GLY A 113 -2.81 -11.39 5.81
C GLY A 113 -2.80 -10.70 4.45
N ASN A 114 -3.94 -10.50 3.78
CA ASN A 114 -4.01 -9.83 2.49
C ASN A 114 -5.38 -9.16 2.27
N PRO A 115 -5.45 -8.05 1.50
CA PRO A 115 -6.69 -7.29 1.38
C PRO A 115 -7.73 -7.95 0.45
N TRP A 116 -7.33 -8.92 -0.39
CA TRP A 116 -8.23 -9.70 -1.25
C TRP A 116 -8.98 -10.82 -0.52
N GLY A 117 -8.64 -11.12 0.73
CA GLY A 117 -9.27 -12.20 1.51
C GLY A 117 -8.96 -13.61 0.98
N ARG A 118 -7.93 -13.75 0.13
CA ARG A 118 -7.52 -15.03 -0.45
C ARG A 118 -6.70 -15.86 0.53
N ASN A 119 -6.62 -17.17 0.33
CA ASN A 119 -5.83 -18.03 1.20
C ASN A 119 -4.33 -17.85 0.93
N SER A 120 -3.49 -17.99 1.96
CA SER A 120 -2.04 -17.83 1.80
C SER A 120 -1.45 -18.85 0.79
N SER A 121 -2.01 -20.06 0.74
CA SER A 121 -1.61 -21.10 -0.24
C SER A 121 -1.70 -20.64 -1.69
N ASP A 122 -2.64 -19.75 -2.02
CA ASP A 122 -2.81 -19.26 -3.39
C ASP A 122 -1.60 -18.44 -3.87
N ARG A 123 -0.73 -17.97 -2.96
CA ARG A 123 0.51 -17.26 -3.33
C ARG A 123 1.51 -18.14 -4.05
N ALA A 124 1.46 -19.46 -3.85
CA ALA A 124 2.32 -20.40 -4.54
C ALA A 124 1.94 -20.57 -6.02
N SER A 125 0.69 -20.26 -6.41
CA SER A 125 0.19 -20.59 -7.76
C SER A 125 0.96 -19.89 -8.87
N TRP A 126 1.39 -18.63 -8.69
CA TRP A 126 2.20 -17.94 -9.70
C TRP A 126 3.63 -18.50 -9.77
N VAL A 127 4.19 -18.96 -8.64
CA VAL A 127 5.50 -19.61 -8.55
C VAL A 127 5.46 -20.93 -9.30
N GLU A 128 4.45 -21.75 -9.06
CA GLU A 128 4.21 -23.02 -9.75
C GLU A 128 4.08 -22.80 -11.26
N ALA A 129 3.31 -21.80 -11.68
CA ALA A 129 3.17 -21.44 -13.08
C ALA A 129 4.49 -21.00 -13.71
N ALA A 130 5.29 -20.17 -13.01
CA ALA A 130 6.59 -19.74 -13.50
C ALA A 130 7.57 -20.93 -13.65
N ARG A 131 7.58 -21.85 -12.68
CA ARG A 131 8.39 -23.08 -12.73
C ARG A 131 7.96 -24.02 -13.85
N ALA A 132 6.66 -24.14 -14.10
CA ALA A 132 6.12 -24.93 -15.21
C ALA A 132 6.59 -24.40 -16.57
N ASP A 133 6.78 -23.08 -16.67
CA ASP A 133 7.32 -22.41 -17.86
C ASP A 133 8.87 -22.41 -17.91
N GLY A 134 9.52 -23.14 -17.00
CA GLY A 134 10.98 -23.33 -16.98
C GLY A 134 11.76 -22.21 -16.29
N ILE A 135 11.10 -21.29 -15.59
CA ILE A 135 11.76 -20.22 -14.82
C ILE A 135 11.98 -20.69 -13.38
N PRO A 136 13.24 -20.85 -12.93
CA PRO A 136 13.52 -21.18 -11.54
C PRO A 136 13.18 -19.98 -10.66
N VAL A 137 12.31 -20.20 -9.67
CA VAL A 137 11.93 -19.21 -8.67
C VAL A 137 12.22 -19.82 -7.30
N PRO A 138 13.41 -19.60 -6.72
CA PRO A 138 13.78 -20.14 -5.42
C PRO A 138 12.88 -19.57 -4.31
N VAL A 139 12.33 -20.45 -3.48
CA VAL A 139 11.50 -20.08 -2.32
C VAL A 139 12.30 -20.33 -1.04
N VAL A 140 12.42 -19.29 -0.20
CA VAL A 140 13.08 -19.42 1.11
C VAL A 140 12.23 -20.31 2.03
N GLY A 141 12.86 -21.28 2.67
CA GLY A 141 12.22 -22.31 3.49
C GLY A 141 11.88 -23.60 2.74
N ASP A 142 11.73 -23.54 1.41
CA ASP A 142 11.42 -24.71 0.58
C ASP A 142 12.66 -25.18 -0.23
N ASP A 143 13.31 -24.28 -0.96
CA ASP A 143 14.45 -24.60 -1.83
C ASP A 143 15.79 -24.12 -1.26
N ILE A 144 15.78 -23.06 -0.44
CA ILE A 144 16.96 -22.47 0.21
C ILE A 144 16.64 -22.12 1.66
N ASP A 145 17.63 -22.23 2.55
CA ASP A 145 17.43 -21.97 3.99
C ASP A 145 17.46 -20.48 4.35
N ASP A 146 18.31 -19.70 3.66
CA ASP A 146 18.54 -18.28 3.96
C ASP A 146 19.02 -17.50 2.71
N LEU A 147 19.26 -16.21 2.88
CA LEU A 147 19.73 -15.32 1.81
C LEU A 147 21.26 -15.14 1.77
N THR A 148 22.05 -16.07 2.32
CA THR A 148 23.52 -15.96 2.31
C THR A 148 24.13 -16.05 0.91
N ASP A 149 23.60 -16.93 0.05
CA ASP A 149 23.96 -17.04 -1.37
C ASP A 149 22.93 -16.39 -2.32
N THR A 150 22.12 -15.46 -1.81
CA THR A 150 21.12 -14.72 -2.59
C THR A 150 21.36 -13.22 -2.48
N GLU A 151 21.25 -12.47 -3.58
CA GLU A 151 21.43 -11.02 -3.55
C GLU A 151 20.16 -10.27 -3.18
N TYR A 152 19.04 -10.63 -3.80
CA TYR A 152 17.77 -9.93 -3.65
C TYR A 152 16.68 -10.86 -3.11
N LEU A 153 15.97 -10.40 -2.08
CA LEU A 153 14.65 -10.92 -1.79
C LEU A 153 13.62 -10.17 -2.65
N PHE A 154 12.90 -10.87 -3.52
CA PHE A 154 11.78 -10.28 -4.25
C PHE A 154 10.51 -10.36 -3.40
N TRP A 155 10.13 -9.23 -2.82
CA TRP A 155 8.86 -9.03 -2.12
C TRP A 155 7.75 -8.81 -3.15
N VAL A 156 6.92 -9.82 -3.32
CA VAL A 156 5.87 -9.90 -4.35
C VAL A 156 4.69 -9.00 -3.98
N GLY A 157 4.40 -8.91 -2.68
CA GLY A 157 3.24 -8.21 -2.16
C GLY A 157 1.92 -8.89 -2.55
N CYS A 158 0.81 -8.27 -2.16
CA CYS A 158 -0.51 -8.86 -2.37
C CYS A 158 -0.95 -8.82 -3.84
N ALA A 159 -0.85 -7.66 -4.50
CA ALA A 159 -1.26 -7.53 -5.90
C ALA A 159 -0.44 -8.44 -6.82
N GLY A 160 0.88 -8.51 -6.60
CA GLY A 160 1.78 -9.36 -7.38
C GLY A 160 1.48 -10.86 -7.28
N ALA A 161 0.73 -11.29 -6.26
CA ALA A 161 0.35 -12.68 -6.03
C ALA A 161 -1.12 -12.99 -6.38
N PHE A 162 -2.03 -12.00 -6.30
CA PHE A 162 -3.48 -12.24 -6.34
C PHE A 162 -4.23 -11.51 -7.44
N ASP A 163 -3.70 -10.40 -7.96
CA ASP A 163 -4.29 -9.62 -9.05
C ASP A 163 -3.70 -10.08 -10.39
N ASP A 164 -4.52 -10.28 -11.42
CA ASP A 164 -4.06 -10.86 -12.69
C ASP A 164 -3.00 -9.99 -13.40
N ASP A 165 -3.15 -8.67 -13.38
CA ASP A 165 -2.17 -7.72 -13.93
C ASP A 165 -0.91 -7.62 -13.06
N GLY A 166 -1.09 -7.68 -11.74
CA GLY A 166 -0.01 -7.82 -10.77
C GLY A 166 0.82 -9.08 -11.01
N VAL A 167 0.18 -10.24 -11.18
CA VAL A 167 0.83 -11.52 -11.46
C VAL A 167 1.58 -11.48 -12.80
N ARG A 168 1.00 -10.90 -13.85
CA ARG A 168 1.71 -10.67 -15.13
C ARG A 168 2.98 -9.83 -14.93
N THR A 169 2.93 -8.83 -14.07
CA THR A 169 4.07 -7.97 -13.74
C THR A 169 5.13 -8.74 -12.94
N THR A 170 4.73 -9.49 -11.90
CA THR A 170 5.61 -10.37 -11.12
C THR A 170 6.34 -11.36 -12.03
N ARG A 171 5.60 -12.01 -12.95
CA ARG A 171 6.15 -12.94 -13.93
C ARG A 171 7.18 -12.28 -14.84
N ALA A 172 6.87 -11.11 -15.40
CA ALA A 172 7.80 -10.36 -16.24
C ALA A 172 9.08 -10.00 -15.47
N VAL A 173 8.99 -9.63 -14.20
CA VAL A 173 10.17 -9.33 -13.37
C VAL A 173 11.02 -10.58 -13.15
N VAL A 174 10.47 -11.71 -12.73
CA VAL A 174 11.28 -12.92 -12.48
C VAL A 174 11.90 -13.47 -13.76
N GLU A 175 11.19 -13.39 -14.89
CA GLU A 175 11.71 -13.73 -16.22
C GLU A 175 12.95 -12.87 -16.55
N LEU A 176 12.85 -11.56 -16.37
CA LEU A 176 13.95 -10.62 -16.62
C LEU A 176 15.13 -10.82 -15.65
N LEU A 177 14.87 -11.05 -14.36
CA LEU A 177 15.92 -11.33 -13.37
C LEU A 177 16.65 -12.63 -13.67
N HIS A 178 15.90 -13.68 -14.05
CA HIS A 178 16.47 -14.95 -14.46
C HIS A 178 17.32 -14.80 -15.73
N THR A 179 16.81 -14.13 -16.76
CA THR A 179 17.56 -13.84 -17.99
C THR A 179 18.86 -13.07 -17.71
N ALA A 180 18.81 -12.09 -16.80
CA ALA A 180 19.97 -11.30 -16.41
C ALA A 180 20.98 -12.05 -15.51
N GLY A 181 20.64 -13.25 -15.01
CA GLY A 181 21.49 -14.02 -14.09
C GLY A 181 21.55 -13.42 -12.68
N VAL A 182 20.49 -12.72 -12.24
CA VAL A 182 20.44 -12.15 -10.89
C VAL A 182 20.11 -13.24 -9.88
N LYS A 183 20.86 -13.32 -8.79
CA LYS A 183 20.54 -14.19 -7.64
C LYS A 183 19.39 -13.60 -6.82
N PHE A 184 18.19 -14.15 -6.98
CA PHE A 184 17.00 -13.74 -6.23
C PHE A 184 16.26 -14.93 -5.62
N ALA A 185 15.45 -14.65 -4.60
CA ALA A 185 14.52 -15.59 -4.00
C ALA A 185 13.20 -14.89 -3.61
N VAL A 186 12.15 -15.66 -3.32
CA VAL A 186 10.85 -15.17 -2.82
C VAL A 186 10.45 -15.88 -1.54
N LEU A 187 9.49 -15.33 -0.79
CA LEU A 187 8.93 -15.99 0.40
C LEU A 187 7.71 -16.86 0.11
N SER A 188 7.04 -16.66 -1.04
CA SER A 188 5.79 -17.36 -1.39
C SER A 188 4.74 -17.24 -0.26
N THR A 189 4.38 -18.33 0.40
CA THR A 189 3.39 -18.41 1.49
C THR A 189 3.88 -17.79 2.80
N GLY A 190 5.18 -17.55 2.96
CA GLY A 190 5.78 -16.90 4.13
C GLY A 190 5.69 -15.36 4.13
N GLU A 191 5.17 -14.76 3.06
CA GLU A 191 4.92 -13.31 3.00
C GLU A 191 3.55 -12.98 3.62
N THR A 192 3.29 -11.73 4.05
CA THR A 192 1.94 -11.17 4.29
C THR A 192 1.84 -9.76 3.71
N CYS A 193 0.70 -9.09 3.84
CA CYS A 193 0.56 -7.68 3.44
C CYS A 193 1.53 -6.83 4.28
N THR A 194 2.15 -5.81 3.67
CA THR A 194 3.02 -4.87 4.41
C THR A 194 2.28 -4.04 5.46
N GLY A 195 0.94 -4.09 5.45
CA GLY A 195 0.09 -3.29 6.32
C GLY A 195 -0.21 -1.88 5.79
N ASP A 196 0.29 -1.50 4.61
CA ASP A 196 0.04 -0.17 4.00
C ASP A 196 -1.46 0.20 4.03
N PRO A 197 -2.41 -0.61 3.51
CA PRO A 197 -3.82 -0.21 3.53
C PRO A 197 -4.37 0.01 4.94
N ALA A 198 -3.92 -0.75 5.93
CA ALA A 198 -4.33 -0.57 7.32
C ALA A 198 -3.81 0.75 7.88
N ARG A 199 -2.50 1.04 7.72
CA ARG A 199 -1.89 2.29 8.19
C ARG A 199 -2.54 3.51 7.53
N ARG A 200 -2.73 3.47 6.21
CA ARG A 200 -3.34 4.55 5.43
C ARG A 200 -4.82 4.77 5.76
N ALA A 201 -5.51 3.72 6.22
CA ALA A 201 -6.87 3.79 6.73
C ALA A 201 -6.96 4.20 8.20
N GLY A 202 -5.84 4.39 8.91
CA GLY A 202 -5.82 4.75 10.33
C GLY A 202 -5.89 3.57 11.31
N ASN A 203 -5.90 2.33 10.83
CA ASN A 203 -5.83 1.16 11.70
C ASN A 203 -4.36 0.85 12.05
N GLU A 204 -3.79 1.69 12.93
CA GLU A 204 -2.38 1.60 13.32
C GLU A 204 -2.08 0.28 14.03
N PHE A 205 -2.98 -0.21 14.89
CA PHE A 205 -2.78 -1.46 15.61
C PHE A 205 -2.60 -2.65 14.65
N LEU A 206 -3.48 -2.77 13.65
CA LEU A 206 -3.37 -3.83 12.64
C LEU A 206 -2.11 -3.67 11.77
N PHE A 207 -1.74 -2.44 11.44
CA PHE A 207 -0.47 -2.18 10.75
C PHE A 207 0.72 -2.66 11.58
N GLN A 208 0.78 -2.32 12.88
CA GLN A 208 1.88 -2.72 13.77
C GLN A 208 2.00 -4.23 13.90
N MET A 209 0.88 -4.95 13.98
CA MET A 209 0.88 -6.42 13.99
C MET A 209 1.52 -6.99 12.73
N LEU A 210 1.04 -6.56 11.55
CA LEU A 210 1.55 -7.03 10.26
C LEU A 210 3.02 -6.62 10.04
N ALA A 211 3.39 -5.39 10.39
CA ALA A 211 4.74 -4.89 10.26
C ALA A 211 5.71 -5.70 11.12
N THR A 212 5.37 -5.93 12.40
CA THR A 212 6.23 -6.69 13.32
C THR A 212 6.40 -8.15 12.87
N GLU A 213 5.33 -8.80 12.41
CA GLU A 213 5.40 -10.16 11.84
C GLU A 213 6.32 -10.20 10.62
N ASN A 214 6.12 -9.28 9.68
CA ASN A 214 6.95 -9.20 8.48
C ASN A 214 8.42 -8.89 8.80
N ILE A 215 8.69 -8.00 9.74
CA ILE A 215 10.06 -7.66 10.17
C ILE A 215 10.73 -8.86 10.81
N ALA A 216 10.01 -9.64 11.64
CA ALA A 216 10.55 -10.86 12.22
C ALA A 216 10.94 -11.88 11.12
N THR A 217 10.05 -12.12 10.16
CA THR A 217 10.32 -12.98 9.00
C THR A 217 11.51 -12.48 8.18
N LEU A 218 11.54 -11.18 7.86
CA LEU A 218 12.61 -10.58 7.07
C LEU A 218 13.96 -10.66 7.81
N ASN A 219 13.99 -10.40 9.12
CA ASN A 219 15.21 -10.52 9.92
C ASN A 219 15.72 -11.95 10.00
N ASP A 220 14.84 -12.96 10.07
CA ASP A 220 15.23 -14.37 10.07
C ASP A 220 15.86 -14.78 8.72
N VAL A 221 15.22 -14.44 7.59
CA VAL A 221 15.76 -14.80 6.26
C VAL A 221 17.04 -14.03 5.89
N PHE A 222 17.23 -12.84 6.46
CA PHE A 222 18.46 -12.05 6.33
C PHE A 222 19.46 -12.31 7.47
N ASP A 223 19.28 -13.34 8.30
CA ASP A 223 20.26 -13.72 9.32
C ASP A 223 21.63 -13.99 8.66
N GLY A 224 22.69 -13.47 9.27
CA GLY A 224 24.05 -13.51 8.71
C GLY A 224 24.32 -12.60 7.49
N VAL A 225 23.33 -11.87 6.98
CA VAL A 225 23.50 -10.84 5.94
C VAL A 225 23.79 -9.48 6.58
N PRO A 226 24.95 -8.85 6.31
CA PRO A 226 25.26 -7.55 6.88
C PRO A 226 24.27 -6.47 6.47
N ALA A 227 24.08 -5.48 7.35
CA ALA A 227 23.40 -4.24 7.00
C ALA A 227 24.08 -3.59 5.77
N GLY A 228 23.28 -3.00 4.87
CA GLY A 228 23.74 -2.51 3.58
C GLY A 228 23.80 -3.57 2.46
N GLN A 229 23.56 -4.85 2.79
CA GLN A 229 23.41 -5.94 1.82
C GLN A 229 22.07 -6.69 1.94
N ARG A 230 21.14 -6.20 2.76
CA ARG A 230 19.81 -6.81 2.95
C ARG A 230 18.85 -6.28 1.92
N LYS A 231 19.09 -6.64 0.65
CA LYS A 231 18.40 -6.02 -0.49
C LYS A 231 17.04 -6.67 -0.73
N ILE A 232 16.01 -5.84 -0.71
CA ILE A 232 14.64 -6.22 -1.06
C ILE A 232 14.26 -5.51 -2.35
N ILE A 233 13.62 -6.22 -3.27
CA ILE A 233 13.00 -5.62 -4.43
C ILE A 233 11.50 -5.83 -4.42
N THR A 234 10.73 -4.87 -4.93
CA THR A 234 9.27 -4.99 -5.03
C THR A 234 8.72 -4.23 -6.25
N THR A 235 7.58 -4.69 -6.77
CA THR A 235 6.85 -4.07 -7.88
C THR A 235 5.84 -3.01 -7.45
N CYS A 236 5.61 -2.90 -6.13
CA CYS A 236 4.60 -2.03 -5.58
C CYS A 236 5.25 -0.86 -4.83
N PRO A 237 5.06 0.40 -5.29
CA PRO A 237 5.55 1.58 -4.59
C PRO A 237 5.03 1.73 -3.15
N HIS A 238 3.85 1.18 -2.85
CA HIS A 238 3.31 1.17 -1.48
C HIS A 238 4.11 0.22 -0.58
N CYS A 239 4.37 -1.01 -1.04
CA CYS A 239 5.24 -1.95 -0.31
C CYS A 239 6.65 -1.38 -0.17
N PHE A 240 7.16 -0.78 -1.24
CA PHE A 240 8.46 -0.11 -1.25
C PHE A 240 8.54 0.98 -0.17
N ASN A 241 7.56 1.90 -0.12
CA ASN A 241 7.51 2.95 0.88
C ASN A 241 7.41 2.38 2.30
N THR A 242 6.52 1.42 2.52
CA THR A 242 6.29 0.88 3.86
C THR A 242 7.52 0.13 4.39
N ILE A 243 8.12 -0.74 3.59
CA ILE A 243 9.30 -1.49 4.05
C ILE A 243 10.50 -0.55 4.22
N ARG A 244 10.66 0.45 3.36
CA ARG A 244 11.83 1.34 3.37
C ARG A 244 11.78 2.43 4.43
N ASN A 245 10.63 3.09 4.56
CA ASN A 245 10.50 4.34 5.31
C ASN A 245 9.73 4.17 6.63
N GLU A 246 8.90 3.13 6.73
CA GLU A 246 7.96 2.97 7.85
C GLU A 246 8.30 1.78 8.78
N TYR A 247 8.88 0.70 8.26
CA TYR A 247 9.40 -0.40 9.09
C TYR A 247 10.59 0.00 9.99
N PRO A 248 11.43 1.00 9.65
CA PRO A 248 12.44 1.51 10.58
C PRO A 248 11.89 1.99 11.93
N ASP A 249 10.63 2.45 11.99
CA ASP A 249 9.95 2.80 13.25
C ASP A 249 9.82 1.59 14.21
N PHE A 250 9.95 0.37 13.67
CA PHE A 250 9.81 -0.93 14.35
C PHE A 250 11.08 -1.79 14.24
N ASP A 251 12.26 -1.17 14.07
CA ASP A 251 13.57 -1.84 13.96
C ASP A 251 13.73 -2.76 12.73
N GLY A 252 12.93 -2.51 11.68
CA GLY A 252 13.02 -3.18 10.38
C GLY A 252 13.86 -2.40 9.38
N HIS A 253 15.16 -2.67 9.31
CA HIS A 253 16.10 -1.96 8.43
C HIS A 253 16.54 -2.79 7.22
N PHE A 254 16.10 -2.40 6.02
CA PHE A 254 16.36 -3.11 4.76
C PHE A 254 16.68 -2.16 3.60
N ASP A 255 17.49 -2.63 2.65
CA ASP A 255 17.82 -1.89 1.43
C ASP A 255 16.76 -2.19 0.36
N VAL A 256 15.67 -1.43 0.38
CA VAL A 256 14.54 -1.68 -0.52
C VAL A 256 14.72 -0.92 -1.83
N PHE A 257 14.42 -1.56 -2.95
CA PHE A 257 14.43 -1.02 -4.31
C PHE A 257 13.10 -1.29 -5.00
N HIS A 258 12.65 -0.33 -5.80
CA HIS A 258 11.56 -0.58 -6.73
C HIS A 258 12.09 -1.35 -7.96
N HIS A 259 11.27 -2.22 -8.56
CA HIS A 259 11.70 -3.06 -9.69
C HIS A 259 12.25 -2.24 -10.86
N THR A 260 11.69 -1.06 -11.13
CA THR A 260 12.20 -0.18 -12.19
C THR A 260 13.63 0.30 -11.94
N GLN A 261 14.06 0.45 -10.69
CA GLN A 261 15.44 0.86 -10.38
C GLN A 261 16.42 -0.26 -10.72
N LEU A 262 16.12 -1.51 -10.34
CA LEU A 262 16.98 -2.65 -10.67
C LEU A 262 16.96 -2.95 -12.16
N LEU A 263 15.78 -3.02 -12.78
CA LEU A 263 15.66 -3.28 -14.22
C LEU A 263 16.40 -2.22 -15.04
N ASN A 264 16.33 -0.95 -14.64
CA ASN A 264 17.09 0.12 -15.30
C ASN A 264 18.60 -0.09 -15.16
N ARG A 265 19.07 -0.47 -13.98
CA ARG A 265 20.47 -0.86 -13.76
C ARG A 265 20.91 -2.00 -14.68
N LEU A 266 20.10 -3.07 -14.76
CA LEU A 266 20.40 -4.23 -15.61
C LEU A 266 20.48 -3.88 -17.10
N VAL A 267 19.66 -2.96 -17.58
CA VAL A 267 19.75 -2.44 -18.95
C VAL A 267 21.01 -1.61 -19.15
N ARG A 268 21.33 -0.70 -18.22
CA ARG A 268 22.52 0.16 -18.31
C ARG A 268 23.84 -0.62 -18.23
N GLU A 269 23.86 -1.70 -17.47
CA GLU A 269 25.00 -2.62 -17.37
C GLU A 269 25.06 -3.63 -18.53
N GLY A 270 24.11 -3.60 -19.47
CA GLY A 270 24.07 -4.49 -20.63
C GLY A 270 23.75 -5.94 -20.29
N LEU A 271 23.22 -6.21 -19.09
CA LEU A 271 22.78 -7.54 -18.67
C LEU A 271 21.44 -7.91 -19.32
N LEU A 272 20.58 -6.90 -19.52
CA LEU A 272 19.39 -6.96 -20.36
C LEU A 272 19.60 -6.08 -21.59
N THR A 273 19.30 -6.60 -22.77
CA THR A 273 19.48 -5.86 -24.02
C THR A 273 18.16 -5.82 -24.79
N PRO A 274 17.39 -4.72 -24.67
CA PRO A 274 16.23 -4.50 -25.51
C PRO A 274 16.59 -4.50 -27.00
N VAL A 275 15.73 -5.07 -27.83
CA VAL A 275 15.86 -5.06 -29.29
C VAL A 275 15.66 -3.62 -29.79
N PRO A 276 16.65 -3.03 -30.47
CA PRO A 276 16.54 -1.66 -30.96
C PRO A 276 15.37 -1.50 -31.93
N ARG A 277 14.53 -0.48 -31.70
CA ARG A 277 13.49 -0.04 -32.65
C ARG A 277 13.90 1.27 -33.31
N GLY A 278 13.85 1.28 -34.64
CA GLY A 278 13.99 2.51 -35.44
C GLY A 278 12.90 3.53 -35.06
N PRO A 279 13.15 4.85 -35.19
CA PRO A 279 12.20 5.90 -34.80
C PRO A 279 10.77 5.70 -35.33
N GLU A 280 10.65 5.23 -36.56
CA GLU A 280 9.39 4.94 -37.25
C GLU A 280 8.58 3.77 -36.67
N ASN A 281 9.22 2.90 -35.88
CA ASN A 281 8.62 1.73 -35.26
C ASN A 281 8.37 1.92 -33.74
N ARG A 282 8.60 3.13 -33.22
CA ARG A 282 8.37 3.46 -31.81
C ARG A 282 6.92 3.85 -31.61
N ARG A 283 6.20 3.07 -30.79
CA ARG A 283 4.82 3.39 -30.41
C ARG A 283 4.80 4.52 -29.39
N PRO A 284 3.83 5.45 -29.47
CA PRO A 284 3.66 6.48 -28.47
C PRO A 284 3.13 5.85 -27.18
N VAL A 285 3.88 6.03 -26.09
CA VAL A 285 3.54 5.51 -24.76
C VAL A 285 3.55 6.67 -23.80
N THR A 286 2.54 6.73 -22.94
CA THR A 286 2.54 7.68 -21.83
C THR A 286 2.87 7.00 -20.52
N TYR A 287 3.49 7.71 -19.58
CA TYR A 287 3.83 7.18 -18.26
C TYR A 287 3.09 7.94 -17.17
N HIS A 288 2.51 7.19 -16.24
CA HIS A 288 1.98 7.76 -15.00
C HIS A 288 2.98 7.59 -13.85
N ASP A 289 3.39 8.71 -13.26
CA ASP A 289 4.18 8.75 -12.03
C ASP A 289 3.37 8.31 -10.80
N PRO A 290 3.66 7.13 -10.21
CA PRO A 290 3.02 6.71 -8.98
C PRO A 290 3.50 7.61 -7.84
N CYS A 291 2.56 8.20 -7.09
CA CYS A 291 2.90 9.13 -6.02
C CYS A 291 3.85 8.55 -4.95
N PHE A 292 3.68 7.28 -4.57
CA PHE A 292 4.56 6.60 -3.62
C PHE A 292 5.96 6.29 -4.19
N LEU A 293 6.14 6.28 -5.50
CA LEU A 293 7.46 6.11 -6.14
C LEU A 293 8.15 7.46 -6.35
N GLY A 294 7.38 8.43 -6.87
CA GLY A 294 7.81 9.81 -7.11
C GLY A 294 7.84 10.63 -5.83
N ARG A 295 6.75 11.33 -5.49
CA ARG A 295 6.74 12.30 -4.38
C ARG A 295 7.25 11.77 -3.04
N HIS A 296 6.90 10.54 -2.66
CA HIS A 296 7.35 9.97 -1.38
C HIS A 296 8.81 9.47 -1.38
N ASN A 297 9.39 9.14 -2.54
CA ASN A 297 10.67 8.43 -2.59
C ASN A 297 11.66 8.92 -3.65
N GLN A 298 11.28 9.96 -4.40
CA GLN A 298 12.09 10.70 -5.36
C GLN A 298 12.66 9.83 -6.50
N VAL A 299 11.89 8.82 -6.95
CA VAL A 299 12.24 7.98 -8.11
C VAL A 299 11.39 8.34 -9.32
N TYR A 300 11.97 9.05 -10.29
CA TYR A 300 11.28 9.51 -11.50
C TYR A 300 11.89 9.04 -12.81
N ASP A 301 13.22 8.97 -12.89
CA ASP A 301 13.92 8.70 -14.15
C ASP A 301 13.97 7.21 -14.54
N PRO A 302 14.23 6.24 -13.63
CA PRO A 302 14.35 4.84 -14.01
C PRO A 302 13.15 4.27 -14.79
N PRO A 303 11.88 4.53 -14.42
CA PRO A 303 10.74 4.09 -15.22
C PRO A 303 10.73 4.67 -16.65
N ARG A 304 11.10 5.95 -16.82
CA ARG A 304 11.09 6.64 -18.12
C ARG A 304 12.21 6.15 -19.04
N GLU A 305 13.40 5.95 -18.46
CA GLU A 305 14.54 5.36 -19.15
C GLU A 305 14.17 3.96 -19.66
N LEU A 306 13.48 3.15 -18.85
CA LEU A 306 13.01 1.82 -19.24
C LEU A 306 11.95 1.84 -20.34
N VAL A 307 10.95 2.74 -20.27
CA VAL A 307 9.95 2.90 -21.35
C VAL A 307 10.66 3.25 -22.66
N SER A 308 11.62 4.17 -22.62
CA SER A 308 12.40 4.56 -23.79
C SER A 308 13.27 3.41 -24.31
N ALA A 309 13.92 2.67 -23.40
CA ALA A 309 14.75 1.51 -23.72
C ALA A 309 13.93 0.36 -24.34
N ALA A 310 12.67 0.19 -23.94
CA ALA A 310 11.74 -0.77 -24.53
C ALA A 310 11.34 -0.44 -25.98
N GLY A 311 11.88 0.65 -26.55
CA GLY A 311 11.65 1.07 -27.93
C GLY A 311 10.35 1.86 -28.11
N ALA A 312 9.86 2.53 -27.07
CA ALA A 312 8.71 3.42 -27.14
C ALA A 312 9.11 4.89 -27.33
N SER A 313 8.18 5.70 -27.82
CA SER A 313 8.26 7.16 -27.80
C SER A 313 7.47 7.67 -26.61
N LEU A 314 8.16 8.15 -25.57
CA LEU A 314 7.52 8.64 -24.35
C LEU A 314 6.83 9.98 -24.59
N VAL A 315 5.52 10.05 -24.29
CA VAL A 315 4.71 11.27 -24.27
C VAL A 315 4.20 11.48 -22.85
N GLU A 316 4.63 12.54 -22.16
CA GLU A 316 4.26 12.77 -20.77
C GLU A 316 2.77 13.15 -20.61
N ILE A 317 2.14 12.67 -19.53
CA ILE A 317 0.83 13.18 -19.10
C ILE A 317 1.08 14.46 -18.32
N SER A 318 0.57 15.61 -18.78
CA SER A 318 0.70 16.86 -18.03
C SER A 318 -0.39 16.96 -16.93
N PRO A 319 -0.05 17.43 -15.71
CA PRO A 319 1.31 17.58 -15.17
C PRO A 319 1.96 16.21 -14.87
N ALA A 320 3.29 16.18 -14.86
CA ALA A 320 4.14 15.00 -14.71
C ALA A 320 5.14 15.16 -13.55
N ARG A 321 5.85 14.08 -13.19
CA ARG A 321 6.84 14.02 -12.11
C ARG A 321 6.28 14.47 -10.76
N GLU A 322 6.93 15.42 -10.08
CA GLU A 322 6.52 15.96 -8.77
C GLU A 322 5.09 16.53 -8.79
N GLU A 323 4.70 17.17 -9.90
CA GLU A 323 3.37 17.74 -10.07
C GLU A 323 2.33 16.71 -10.58
N ALA A 324 2.71 15.44 -10.78
CA ALA A 324 1.82 14.45 -11.36
C ALA A 324 0.54 14.26 -10.53
N PHE A 325 -0.60 14.30 -11.23
CA PHE A 325 -1.91 14.12 -10.61
C PHE A 325 -2.14 12.66 -10.20
N CYS A 326 -2.72 12.44 -9.02
CA CYS A 326 -2.90 11.12 -8.41
C CYS A 326 -3.83 10.20 -9.22
N CYS A 327 -3.59 8.88 -9.21
CA CYS A 327 -4.49 7.88 -9.78
C CYS A 327 -5.78 7.64 -8.98
N GLY A 328 -5.80 8.04 -7.69
CA GLY A 328 -6.97 7.94 -6.82
C GLY A 328 -6.98 6.76 -5.83
N ALA A 329 -6.08 5.77 -5.95
CA ALA A 329 -6.13 4.55 -5.12
C ALA A 329 -5.54 4.67 -3.70
N GLY A 330 -4.57 5.56 -3.49
CA GLY A 330 -3.86 5.66 -2.21
C GLY A 330 -4.77 6.09 -1.05
N GLY A 331 -4.26 6.07 0.18
CA GLY A 331 -5.07 6.47 1.33
C GLY A 331 -6.21 5.49 1.62
N ALA A 332 -6.03 4.20 1.26
CA ALA A 332 -7.04 3.15 1.27
C ALA A 332 -8.26 3.36 0.35
N ARG A 333 -8.23 4.38 -0.53
CA ARG A 333 -9.32 4.70 -1.46
C ARG A 333 -9.61 3.61 -2.48
N MET A 334 -8.65 2.75 -2.80
CA MET A 334 -8.90 1.56 -3.64
C MET A 334 -9.99 0.63 -3.06
N TYR A 335 -10.19 0.66 -1.73
CA TYR A 335 -11.13 -0.21 -1.03
C TYR A 335 -12.40 0.53 -0.58
N MET A 336 -12.59 1.76 -1.04
CA MET A 336 -13.75 2.61 -0.72
C MET A 336 -14.37 3.13 -2.00
N GLU A 337 -15.69 3.19 -2.04
CA GLU A 337 -16.39 3.76 -3.19
C GLU A 337 -16.20 5.29 -3.25
N GLU A 338 -16.29 5.87 -4.44
CA GLU A 338 -16.19 7.30 -4.69
C GLU A 338 -17.54 7.86 -5.09
N THR A 339 -18.26 8.42 -4.12
CA THR A 339 -19.64 8.90 -4.29
C THR A 339 -19.75 10.42 -4.42
N ILE A 340 -18.67 11.15 -4.13
CA ILE A 340 -18.66 12.62 -4.10
C ILE A 340 -17.81 13.18 -5.24
N GLY A 341 -18.42 14.09 -6.00
CA GLY A 341 -17.77 14.75 -7.13
C GLY A 341 -17.46 13.77 -8.26
N ARG A 342 -16.40 14.08 -9.00
CA ARG A 342 -15.92 13.26 -10.12
C ARG A 342 -14.90 12.23 -9.65
N ARG A 343 -14.86 11.05 -10.28
CA ARG A 343 -13.87 10.03 -9.96
C ARG A 343 -12.44 10.45 -10.31
N VAL A 344 -11.52 10.36 -9.34
CA VAL A 344 -10.11 10.77 -9.52
C VAL A 344 -9.41 9.98 -10.63
N ASN A 345 -9.66 8.67 -10.70
CA ASN A 345 -9.06 7.83 -11.73
C ASN A 345 -9.57 8.15 -13.14
N GLU A 346 -10.86 8.47 -13.30
CA GLU A 346 -11.43 8.91 -14.57
C GLU A 346 -10.84 10.27 -14.98
N PHE A 347 -10.74 11.22 -14.04
CA PHE A 347 -10.11 12.53 -14.31
C PHE A 347 -8.67 12.38 -14.80
N ARG A 348 -7.88 11.53 -14.12
CA ARG A 348 -6.49 11.29 -14.56
C ARG A 348 -6.41 10.46 -15.84
N SER A 349 -7.35 9.54 -16.07
CA SER A 349 -7.38 8.74 -17.30
C SER A 349 -7.71 9.58 -18.52
N GLU A 350 -8.59 10.59 -18.42
CA GLU A 350 -8.82 11.54 -19.52
C GLU A 350 -7.54 12.28 -19.91
N GLN A 351 -6.75 12.72 -18.94
CA GLN A 351 -5.47 13.37 -19.21
C GLN A 351 -4.51 12.42 -19.94
N ALA A 352 -4.48 11.14 -19.56
CA ALA A 352 -3.67 10.13 -20.25
C ALA A 352 -4.18 9.88 -21.68
N LEU A 353 -5.49 9.75 -21.89
CA LEU A 353 -6.09 9.58 -23.22
C LEU A 353 -5.82 10.79 -24.12
N ALA A 354 -5.85 12.00 -23.56
CA ALA A 354 -5.58 13.24 -24.30
C ALA A 354 -4.15 13.33 -24.84
N THR A 355 -3.21 12.51 -24.33
CA THR A 355 -1.84 12.43 -24.90
C THR A 355 -1.81 11.78 -26.29
N GLY A 356 -2.86 11.02 -26.65
CA GLY A 356 -2.90 10.23 -27.88
C GLY A 356 -1.96 9.01 -27.87
N ALA A 357 -1.44 8.61 -26.70
CA ALA A 357 -0.61 7.42 -26.58
C ALA A 357 -1.41 6.13 -26.83
N GLU A 358 -0.77 5.14 -27.46
CA GLU A 358 -1.34 3.82 -27.73
C GLU A 358 -1.32 2.91 -26.48
N GLU A 359 -0.41 3.17 -25.54
CA GLU A 359 -0.30 2.44 -24.28
C GLU A 359 -0.04 3.40 -23.11
N ILE A 360 -0.56 3.06 -21.94
CA ILE A 360 -0.35 3.78 -20.67
C ILE A 360 0.53 2.89 -19.77
N ALA A 361 1.79 3.30 -19.61
CA ALA A 361 2.74 2.67 -18.73
C ALA A 361 2.57 3.14 -17.28
N THR A 362 2.66 2.19 -16.36
CA THR A 362 2.65 2.43 -14.90
C THR A 362 3.82 1.70 -14.24
N GLY A 363 4.17 2.10 -13.02
CA GLY A 363 5.09 1.36 -12.16
C GLY A 363 4.46 1.04 -10.81
N CYS A 364 3.16 0.77 -10.79
CA CYS A 364 2.42 0.53 -9.55
C CYS A 364 1.15 -0.28 -9.84
N PRO A 365 0.91 -1.39 -9.13
CA PRO A 365 -0.27 -2.22 -9.35
C PRO A 365 -1.57 -1.47 -9.08
N PHE A 366 -1.62 -0.62 -8.04
CA PHE A 366 -2.81 0.19 -7.78
C PHE A 366 -3.07 1.18 -8.90
N CYS A 367 -2.03 1.84 -9.42
CA CYS A 367 -2.20 2.73 -10.57
C CYS A 367 -2.70 1.98 -11.80
N ASN A 368 -2.16 0.78 -12.06
CA ASN A 368 -2.62 -0.06 -13.16
C ASN A 368 -4.13 -0.35 -13.03
N THR A 369 -4.60 -0.80 -11.86
CA THR A 369 -6.03 -1.02 -11.63
C THR A 369 -6.86 0.26 -11.87
N MET A 370 -6.42 1.41 -11.34
CA MET A 370 -7.17 2.66 -11.46
C MET A 370 -7.26 3.15 -12.90
N PHE A 371 -6.16 3.09 -13.67
CA PHE A 371 -6.16 3.47 -15.08
C PHE A 371 -6.94 2.48 -15.94
N THR A 372 -6.82 1.17 -15.67
CA THR A 372 -7.59 0.15 -16.39
C THR A 372 -9.09 0.39 -16.21
N GLY A 373 -9.53 0.69 -14.99
CA GLY A 373 -10.92 1.06 -14.70
C GLY A 373 -11.32 2.39 -15.35
N GLY A 374 -10.46 3.41 -15.25
CA GLY A 374 -10.75 4.75 -15.79
C GLY A 374 -10.84 4.77 -17.31
N VAL A 375 -9.92 4.12 -18.02
CA VAL A 375 -9.97 3.99 -19.49
C VAL A 375 -11.23 3.24 -19.92
N LYS A 376 -11.60 2.15 -19.24
CA LYS A 376 -12.84 1.40 -19.51
C LYS A 376 -14.10 2.24 -19.30
N ALA A 377 -14.11 3.12 -18.30
CA ALA A 377 -15.26 4.00 -18.04
C ALA A 377 -15.40 5.12 -19.08
N LEU A 378 -14.29 5.56 -19.69
CA LEU A 378 -14.27 6.68 -20.63
C LEU A 378 -14.42 6.26 -22.10
N THR A 379 -14.02 5.04 -22.46
CA THR A 379 -14.11 4.56 -23.84
C THR A 379 -14.21 3.02 -23.95
N ASP A 380 -15.12 2.59 -24.82
CA ASP A 380 -15.30 1.21 -25.25
C ASP A 380 -14.67 0.91 -26.62
N ALA A 381 -13.87 1.85 -27.15
CA ALA A 381 -13.22 1.67 -28.43
C ALA A 381 -12.33 0.41 -28.45
N PRO A 382 -12.40 -0.44 -29.49
CA PRO A 382 -11.57 -1.65 -29.58
C PRO A 382 -10.05 -1.37 -29.56
N ASP A 383 -9.67 -0.20 -30.05
CA ASP A 383 -8.30 0.33 -30.15
C ASP A 383 -7.93 1.26 -28.99
N ARG A 384 -8.72 1.24 -27.89
CA ARG A 384 -8.38 2.03 -26.69
C ARG A 384 -7.01 1.67 -26.14
N PRO A 385 -6.31 2.62 -25.50
CA PRO A 385 -4.98 2.36 -24.96
C PRO A 385 -4.96 1.25 -23.91
N VAL A 386 -3.94 0.40 -23.99
CA VAL A 386 -3.74 -0.68 -23.02
C VAL A 386 -2.90 -0.16 -21.85
N VAL A 387 -3.30 -0.50 -20.63
CA VAL A 387 -2.57 -0.14 -19.41
C VAL A 387 -1.65 -1.29 -19.03
N ARG A 388 -0.36 -1.02 -18.83
CA ARG A 388 0.65 -2.06 -18.53
C ARG A 388 1.69 -1.55 -17.55
N ASP A 389 2.35 -2.48 -16.87
CA ASP A 389 3.55 -2.14 -16.09
C ASP A 389 4.78 -2.06 -17.01
N VAL A 390 5.70 -1.13 -16.69
CA VAL A 390 6.98 -0.94 -17.39
C VAL A 390 7.79 -2.24 -17.50
N ALA A 391 7.71 -3.15 -16.52
CA ALA A 391 8.39 -4.44 -16.55
C ALA A 391 7.90 -5.33 -17.71
N GLN A 392 6.59 -5.35 -17.96
CA GLN A 392 6.01 -6.15 -19.04
C GLN A 392 6.45 -5.62 -20.40
N MET A 393 6.52 -4.29 -20.54
CA MET A 393 7.02 -3.64 -21.75
C MET A 393 8.50 -3.93 -22.00
N LEU A 394 9.33 -3.84 -20.95
CA LEU A 394 10.74 -4.18 -21.03
C LEU A 394 10.93 -5.65 -21.40
N ARG A 395 10.19 -6.55 -20.75
CA ARG A 395 10.22 -7.99 -21.02
C ARG A 395 9.93 -8.29 -22.50
N ASP A 396 8.89 -7.68 -23.06
CA ASP A 396 8.56 -7.87 -24.48
C ASP A 396 9.62 -7.28 -25.41
N SER A 397 10.30 -6.21 -25.01
CA SER A 397 11.37 -5.60 -25.80
C SER A 397 12.65 -6.45 -25.84
N VAL A 398 12.85 -7.35 -24.89
CA VAL A 398 14.04 -8.22 -24.80
C VAL A 398 13.85 -9.54 -25.58
N LEU A 399 12.63 -9.86 -26.02
CA LEU A 399 12.36 -11.08 -26.78
C LEU A 399 13.06 -11.07 -28.15
N ILE A 400 13.69 -12.21 -28.48
CA ILE A 400 14.26 -12.50 -29.79
C ILE A 400 13.46 -13.67 -30.37
N ASP A 401 12.85 -13.47 -31.54
CA ASP A 401 11.98 -14.47 -32.19
C ASP A 401 10.89 -15.04 -31.25
N GLY A 402 10.32 -14.17 -30.40
CA GLY A 402 9.25 -14.51 -29.45
C GLY A 402 9.70 -15.17 -28.15
N HIS A 403 11.00 -15.39 -27.95
CA HIS A 403 11.55 -16.05 -26.77
C HIS A 403 12.55 -15.14 -26.05
N LEU A 404 12.66 -15.29 -24.73
CA LEU A 404 13.72 -14.63 -23.98
C LEU A 404 15.08 -15.22 -24.37
N PRO A 405 16.15 -14.40 -24.38
CA PRO A 405 17.49 -14.92 -24.61
C PRO A 405 17.88 -15.91 -23.50
N ALA A 406 18.84 -16.79 -23.81
CA ALA A 406 19.34 -17.76 -22.85
C ALA A 406 19.80 -17.06 -21.56
N PRO A 407 19.41 -17.58 -20.39
CA PRO A 407 19.73 -16.95 -19.12
C PRO A 407 21.23 -16.93 -18.89
N ARG A 408 21.71 -15.85 -18.28
CA ARG A 408 23.09 -15.74 -17.80
C ARG A 408 23.29 -16.60 -16.56
N GLU A 409 24.52 -17.01 -16.31
CA GLU A 409 24.88 -17.71 -15.08
C GLU A 409 24.54 -16.87 -13.84
N PRO A 410 23.87 -17.45 -12.81
CA PRO A 410 23.51 -16.73 -11.60
C PRO A 410 24.72 -16.14 -10.87
N GLN A 411 24.73 -14.82 -10.68
CA GLN A 411 25.81 -14.09 -10.05
C GLN A 411 25.30 -12.93 -9.20
N PHE A 412 26.16 -12.46 -8.29
CA PHE A 412 25.96 -11.21 -7.59
C PHE A 412 26.35 -10.03 -8.50
N LEU A 413 25.54 -8.98 -8.49
CA LEU A 413 25.74 -7.75 -9.26
C LEU A 413 26.70 -6.76 -8.58
N GLY A 414 27.10 -7.01 -7.33
CA GLY A 414 27.98 -6.12 -6.57
C GLY A 414 28.91 -6.88 -5.64
N GLU A 415 29.73 -6.14 -4.88
CA GLU A 415 30.64 -6.73 -3.91
C GLU A 415 29.88 -7.41 -2.77
N VAL A 416 30.29 -8.65 -2.45
CA VAL A 416 29.62 -9.53 -1.51
C VAL A 416 30.45 -9.60 -0.22
N ILE A 417 29.88 -9.13 0.88
CA ILE A 417 30.48 -9.22 2.21
C ILE A 417 29.65 -10.23 2.99
N ARG A 418 30.08 -11.49 3.02
CA ARG A 418 29.43 -12.53 3.83
C ARG A 418 30.43 -13.02 4.88
N PRO A 419 30.21 -12.75 6.17
CA PRO A 419 31.00 -13.40 7.20
C PRO A 419 30.78 -14.91 7.06
N LYS A 420 31.86 -15.72 7.14
CA LYS A 420 31.72 -17.18 7.20
C LYS A 420 30.87 -17.53 8.41
N ARG A 421 29.65 -18.01 8.16
CA ARG A 421 28.76 -18.51 9.20
C ARG A 421 29.43 -19.69 9.91
N ALA A 422 29.55 -19.63 11.24
CA ALA A 422 29.77 -20.83 12.02
C ALA A 422 28.50 -21.69 11.90
N PRO A 423 28.60 -23.00 11.63
CA PRO A 423 27.42 -23.85 11.49
C PRO A 423 26.53 -23.69 12.73
N LYS A 424 25.22 -23.44 12.51
CA LYS A 424 24.25 -23.52 13.62
C LYS A 424 24.42 -24.92 14.23
N PRO A 425 24.55 -25.06 15.57
CA PRO A 425 24.61 -26.37 16.19
C PRO A 425 23.40 -27.15 15.69
N VAL A 426 23.65 -28.29 15.05
CA VAL A 426 22.61 -29.27 14.81
C VAL A 426 22.11 -29.62 16.19
N GLU A 427 20.86 -29.31 16.49
CA GLU A 427 20.21 -29.82 17.68
C GLU A 427 20.17 -31.34 17.49
N GLU A 428 21.18 -32.03 18.03
CA GLU A 428 21.19 -33.48 18.14
C GLU A 428 19.91 -33.85 18.86
N ALA A 429 19.04 -34.59 18.17
CA ALA A 429 17.86 -35.18 18.79
C ALA A 429 18.31 -35.92 20.06
N THR A 430 18.03 -35.32 21.21
CA THR A 430 18.32 -35.91 22.50
C THR A 430 17.60 -37.25 22.55
N PRO A 431 18.29 -38.39 22.76
CA PRO A 431 17.60 -39.67 22.82
C PRO A 431 16.62 -39.65 24.00
N GLU A 432 15.38 -40.08 23.75
CA GLU A 432 14.37 -40.25 24.80
C GLU A 432 14.98 -40.97 26.01
N PRO A 433 14.88 -40.41 27.23
CA PRO A 433 15.40 -41.09 28.39
C PRO A 433 14.57 -42.34 28.67
N LYS A 434 15.24 -43.50 28.62
CA LYS A 434 14.69 -44.75 29.15
C LYS A 434 14.26 -44.54 30.60
N GLN A 435 12.99 -44.81 30.89
CA GLN A 435 12.45 -44.83 32.25
C GLN A 435 13.27 -45.75 33.15
N ALA A 436 13.87 -45.16 34.18
CA ALA A 436 14.39 -45.88 35.34
C ALA A 436 13.35 -45.79 36.49
N PRO A 437 13.23 -46.83 37.33
CA PRO A 437 12.08 -47.02 38.20
C PRO A 437 12.04 -46.05 39.38
N ALA A 438 10.82 -45.68 39.76
CA ALA A 438 10.51 -44.66 40.76
C ALA A 438 11.09 -44.98 42.16
N PRO A 439 11.74 -44.00 42.83
CA PRO A 439 12.04 -44.08 44.25
C PRO A 439 10.81 -43.66 45.08
N LYS A 440 10.61 -44.37 46.20
CA LYS A 440 9.50 -44.17 47.14
C LYS A 440 9.58 -42.82 47.87
N ALA A 441 8.42 -42.19 48.01
CA ALA A 441 8.23 -40.91 48.68
C ALA A 441 8.56 -40.96 50.19
N VAL A 442 9.24 -39.92 50.68
CA VAL A 442 9.38 -39.59 52.11
C VAL A 442 8.81 -38.18 52.31
N ALA A 443 7.95 -38.05 53.31
CA ALA A 443 7.11 -36.89 53.59
C ALA A 443 7.88 -35.67 54.14
N THR A 444 7.43 -34.47 53.80
CA THR A 444 7.81 -33.20 54.44
C THR A 444 6.79 -32.79 55.52
N PRO A 445 7.21 -32.06 56.58
CA PRO A 445 6.40 -31.83 57.79
C PRO A 445 5.44 -30.64 57.68
N VAL A 446 4.32 -30.74 58.40
CA VAL A 446 3.26 -29.74 58.54
C VAL A 446 3.55 -28.82 59.75
N ILE A 447 3.33 -27.51 59.60
CA ILE A 447 3.35 -26.52 60.69
C ILE A 447 1.93 -26.39 61.29
N PRO A 448 1.74 -26.41 62.63
CA PRO A 448 0.42 -26.47 63.26
C PRO A 448 -0.24 -25.09 63.46
N ALA A 449 -1.57 -25.06 63.38
CA ALA A 449 -2.42 -23.92 63.75
C ALA A 449 -2.85 -23.97 65.23
N ALA A 450 -3.07 -22.79 65.83
CA ALA A 450 -3.52 -22.60 67.22
C ALA A 450 -5.07 -22.53 67.35
N PRO A 451 -5.67 -22.73 68.56
CA PRO A 451 -7.03 -23.24 68.70
C PRO A 451 -8.13 -22.28 69.25
N VAL A 452 -9.36 -22.52 68.73
CA VAL A 452 -10.69 -22.71 69.39
C VAL A 452 -11.44 -21.54 70.09
N ALA A 453 -12.72 -21.33 69.72
CA ALA A 453 -13.91 -21.40 70.63
C ALA A 453 -15.28 -21.33 69.87
N PRO A 454 -16.38 -21.95 70.39
CA PRO A 454 -17.63 -22.17 69.63
C PRO A 454 -18.93 -21.45 70.13
N ALA A 455 -19.86 -21.29 69.17
CA ALA A 455 -21.35 -21.30 69.15
C ALA A 455 -22.23 -20.46 70.12
N ALA A 456 -23.17 -19.65 69.56
CA ALA A 456 -24.64 -19.69 69.81
C ALA A 456 -25.44 -18.66 68.96
N PRO A 457 -26.80 -18.77 68.83
CA PRO A 457 -27.56 -18.33 67.65
C PRO A 457 -28.60 -17.20 67.85
N GLY A 458 -29.09 -16.64 66.73
CA GLY A 458 -30.42 -16.00 66.59
C GLY A 458 -30.47 -14.47 66.47
N GLY A 459 -31.29 -13.96 65.53
CA GLY A 459 -31.68 -12.55 65.46
C GLY A 459 -32.15 -12.09 64.07
N ALA A 460 -33.28 -11.38 64.00
CA ALA A 460 -34.14 -11.19 62.83
C ALA A 460 -33.85 -9.94 61.95
N VAL A 461 -34.53 -9.92 60.79
CA VAL A 461 -34.62 -8.97 59.65
C VAL A 461 -34.77 -7.47 60.04
N PRO A 462 -34.46 -6.51 59.13
CA PRO A 462 -35.48 -6.01 58.18
C PRO A 462 -34.98 -5.76 56.73
N ALA A 463 -35.93 -5.54 55.82
CA ALA A 463 -35.83 -5.67 54.37
C ALA A 463 -35.76 -4.35 53.55
N ALA A 464 -35.24 -4.50 52.31
CA ALA A 464 -35.55 -3.80 51.03
C ALA A 464 -35.23 -2.29 50.87
N PRO A 465 -35.16 -1.70 49.65
CA PRO A 465 -35.48 -2.20 48.28
C PRO A 465 -34.29 -2.01 47.28
N GLY A 466 -34.23 -2.45 46.02
CA GLY A 466 -35.13 -3.06 45.05
C GLY A 466 -34.59 -2.69 43.64
N ALA A 467 -34.32 -3.66 42.76
CA ALA A 467 -34.22 -3.44 41.32
C ALA A 467 -34.35 -4.80 40.60
N ALA A 468 -35.29 -4.86 39.66
CA ALA A 468 -35.71 -6.06 38.95
C ALA A 468 -34.69 -6.52 37.91
N VAL A 469 -34.51 -7.84 37.79
CA VAL A 469 -33.82 -8.47 36.66
C VAL A 469 -34.85 -8.70 35.54
N PRO A 470 -34.66 -8.17 34.32
CA PRO A 470 -35.54 -8.45 33.20
C PRO A 470 -35.28 -9.85 32.62
N PRO A 471 -36.29 -10.55 32.07
CA PRO A 471 -36.10 -11.84 31.44
C PRO A 471 -35.41 -11.72 30.07
N ALA A 472 -34.66 -12.77 29.70
CA ALA A 472 -33.95 -12.86 28.42
C ALA A 472 -34.91 -12.77 27.21
N PRO A 473 -34.53 -12.09 26.11
CA PRO A 473 -35.38 -11.96 24.94
C PRO A 473 -35.43 -13.25 24.12
N ALA A 474 -36.62 -13.58 23.61
CA ALA A 474 -36.87 -14.70 22.71
C ALA A 474 -36.32 -14.43 21.30
N THR A 475 -35.85 -15.50 20.65
CA THR A 475 -35.26 -15.49 19.31
C THR A 475 -36.33 -15.16 18.24
N PRO A 476 -36.12 -14.14 17.37
CA PRO A 476 -37.07 -13.83 16.30
C PRO A 476 -36.95 -14.83 15.13
N PRO A 477 -38.03 -15.06 14.35
CA PRO A 477 -38.00 -15.97 13.21
C PRO A 477 -37.25 -15.37 12.02
N ALA A 478 -36.72 -16.25 11.16
CA ALA A 478 -35.90 -15.90 10.00
C ALA A 478 -36.65 -15.04 8.97
N PRO A 479 -35.97 -14.06 8.32
CA PRO A 479 -36.59 -13.19 7.33
C PRO A 479 -36.83 -13.91 5.99
N ALA A 480 -37.94 -13.54 5.33
CA ALA A 480 -38.30 -14.02 4.00
C ALA A 480 -37.42 -13.39 2.90
N ALA A 481 -37.20 -14.13 1.81
CA ALA A 481 -36.40 -13.71 0.66
C ALA A 481 -36.96 -12.43 -0.01
N PRO A 482 -36.10 -11.51 -0.48
CA PRO A 482 -36.54 -10.25 -1.08
C PRO A 482 -37.14 -10.44 -2.47
N ALA A 483 -38.22 -9.70 -2.76
CA ALA A 483 -38.82 -9.61 -4.09
C ALA A 483 -37.98 -8.73 -5.03
N ALA A 484 -37.99 -9.05 -6.33
CA ALA A 484 -37.28 -8.30 -7.36
C ALA A 484 -37.77 -6.83 -7.46
N PRO A 485 -36.88 -5.85 -7.75
CA PRO A 485 -37.28 -4.45 -7.80
C PRO A 485 -38.14 -4.14 -9.04
N ALA A 486 -39.19 -3.35 -8.83
CA ALA A 486 -39.98 -2.77 -9.92
C ALA A 486 -39.23 -1.57 -10.55
N VAL A 487 -39.29 -1.47 -11.87
CA VAL A 487 -38.69 -0.39 -12.68
C VAL A 487 -39.41 0.95 -12.41
N PRO A 488 -38.70 2.04 -12.06
CA PRO A 488 -39.30 3.36 -11.93
C PRO A 488 -39.54 4.01 -13.31
N PRO A 489 -40.57 4.86 -13.47
CA PRO A 489 -40.83 5.55 -14.73
C PRO A 489 -39.77 6.63 -15.01
N ALA A 490 -39.48 6.84 -16.29
CA ALA A 490 -38.46 7.77 -16.77
C ALA A 490 -38.74 9.24 -16.36
N PRO A 491 -37.72 10.02 -15.95
CA PRO A 491 -37.90 11.45 -15.66
C PRO A 491 -38.05 12.27 -16.93
N GLY A 492 -39.09 13.11 -16.96
CA GLY A 492 -39.29 14.13 -18.00
C GLY A 492 -38.22 15.23 -17.94
N ALA A 493 -37.88 15.73 -19.13
CA ALA A 493 -36.85 16.73 -19.35
C ALA A 493 -37.17 18.10 -18.72
N ALA A 494 -36.27 18.59 -17.88
CA ALA A 494 -36.01 20.02 -17.66
C ALA A 494 -34.58 20.19 -17.10
N VAL A 495 -33.62 20.47 -17.98
CA VAL A 495 -32.24 20.79 -17.62
C VAL A 495 -32.12 22.32 -17.47
N PRO A 496 -31.71 22.87 -16.32
CA PRO A 496 -31.34 24.28 -16.21
C PRO A 496 -29.99 24.54 -16.91
N PRO A 497 -29.76 25.72 -17.51
CA PRO A 497 -28.52 26.00 -18.24
C PRO A 497 -27.31 26.09 -17.31
N ALA A 498 -26.17 25.63 -17.80
CA ALA A 498 -24.89 25.66 -17.10
C ALA A 498 -24.41 27.11 -16.81
N PRO A 499 -23.75 27.36 -15.67
CA PRO A 499 -23.16 28.66 -15.38
C PRO A 499 -21.97 28.95 -16.32
N ALA A 500 -21.86 30.21 -16.74
CA ALA A 500 -20.80 30.68 -17.63
C ALA A 500 -19.41 30.63 -16.95
N ALA A 501 -18.40 30.20 -17.71
CA ALA A 501 -17.01 30.18 -17.27
C ALA A 501 -16.50 31.60 -16.94
N PRO A 502 -15.68 31.78 -15.89
CA PRO A 502 -15.06 33.06 -15.58
C PRO A 502 -14.05 33.46 -16.68
N PRO A 503 -13.89 34.77 -16.96
CA PRO A 503 -12.95 35.24 -17.96
C PRO A 503 -11.50 34.99 -17.53
N ALA A 504 -10.65 34.69 -18.51
CA ALA A 504 -9.21 34.50 -18.30
C ALA A 504 -8.55 35.75 -17.70
N PRO A 505 -7.57 35.59 -16.80
CA PRO A 505 -6.84 36.72 -16.22
C PRO A 505 -6.06 37.48 -17.31
N ALA A 506 -6.10 38.81 -17.22
CA ALA A 506 -5.38 39.70 -18.14
C ALA A 506 -3.86 39.53 -17.99
N ALA A 507 -3.16 39.48 -19.12
CA ALA A 507 -1.70 39.44 -19.16
C ALA A 507 -1.09 40.69 -18.48
N PRO A 508 0.00 40.55 -17.71
CA PRO A 508 0.64 41.68 -17.06
C PRO A 508 1.26 42.63 -18.08
N ALA A 509 0.98 43.92 -17.92
CA ALA A 509 1.59 44.97 -18.72
C ALA A 509 3.10 45.06 -18.47
N ALA A 510 3.88 45.12 -19.54
CA ALA A 510 5.32 45.33 -19.47
C ALA A 510 5.65 46.69 -18.81
N PRO A 511 6.69 46.76 -17.96
CA PRO A 511 7.06 48.00 -17.30
C PRO A 511 7.58 49.01 -18.32
N ALA A 512 7.04 50.23 -18.29
CA ALA A 512 7.60 51.38 -18.98
C ALA A 512 8.77 51.95 -18.16
N VAL A 513 9.94 52.03 -18.79
CA VAL A 513 11.17 52.67 -18.27
C VAL A 513 11.17 54.14 -18.73
N PRO A 514 11.43 55.11 -17.82
CA PRO A 514 12.80 55.62 -17.62
C PRO A 514 13.37 55.34 -16.23
#